data_AF-A0A4S5ERC6-F1
#
_entry.id   AF-A0A4S5ERC6-F1
#
_cell.length_a   1.000
_cell.length_b   1.000
_cell.length_c   1.000
_cell.angle_alpha   90.00
_cell.angle_beta   90.00
_cell.angle_gamma   90.00
#
_symmetry.space_group_name_H-M   'P 1'
#
loop_
_entity.id
_entity.type
_entity.pdbx_description
1 polymer ?
#
loop_
_entity_poly.entity_id
_entity_poly.type
_entity_poly.pdbx_seq_one_letter_code
_entity_poly.pdbx_strand_id
1 'polypeptide(L)' 'MTLTEARTLIGTDRLWLAPGTGKVLIGIHVHDARMSYGRPQLQIQPISGRGSQWIDADLTQPVED' A
#
# COMPACT_ATOMS: atom_id res chain seq x y z
N MET A 1 -10.62 -3.52 -4.41
CA MET A 1 -10.79 -2.06 -4.19
C MET A 1 -11.02 -1.33 -5.52
N THR A 2 -11.60 -0.13 -5.54
CA THR A 2 -11.69 0.78 -6.71
C THR A 2 -10.58 1.83 -6.71
N LEU A 3 -10.33 2.53 -7.83
CA LEU A 3 -9.35 3.62 -7.86
C LEU A 3 -9.74 4.79 -6.93
N THR A 4 -11.03 5.12 -6.86
CA THR A 4 -11.52 6.21 -5.99
C THR A 4 -11.24 5.89 -4.53
N GLU A 5 -11.53 4.67 -4.09
CA GLU A 5 -11.18 4.19 -2.75
C GLU A 5 -9.66 4.16 -2.53
N ALA A 6 -8.88 3.73 -3.51
CA ALA A 6 -7.41 3.72 -3.37
C ALA A 6 -6.85 5.14 -3.19
N ARG A 7 -7.44 6.15 -3.84
CA ARG A 7 -7.03 7.56 -3.70
C ARG A 7 -7.32 8.14 -2.33
N THR A 8 -8.35 7.68 -1.62
CA THR A 8 -8.61 8.15 -0.25
C THR A 8 -7.56 7.66 0.75
N LEU A 9 -6.72 6.70 0.36
CA LEU A 9 -5.61 6.20 1.17
C LEU A 9 -4.34 7.05 1.06
N ILE A 10 -4.25 7.99 0.11
CA ILE A 10 -3.06 8.85 -0.03
C ILE A 10 -2.88 9.70 1.23
N GLY A 11 -1.65 9.74 1.76
CA GLY A 11 -1.32 10.42 3.00
C GLY A 11 -1.63 9.60 4.27
N THR A 12 -2.04 8.34 4.13
CA THR A 12 -2.31 7.44 5.27
C THR A 12 -1.20 6.41 5.46
N ASP A 13 -1.07 5.95 6.70
CA ASP A 13 -0.21 4.82 7.06
C ASP A 13 -1.02 3.53 7.05
N ARG A 14 -0.41 2.45 6.52
CA ARG A 14 -1.02 1.13 6.38
C ARG A 14 -0.01 0.02 6.68
N LEU A 15 -0.53 -1.20 6.80
CA LEU A 15 0.29 -2.41 6.85
C LEU A 15 0.23 -3.11 5.49
N TRP A 16 1.39 -3.38 4.91
CA TRP A 16 1.52 -4.12 3.66
C TRP A 16 1.97 -5.56 3.92
N LEU A 17 1.27 -6.52 3.33
CA LEU A 17 1.68 -7.92 3.32
C LEU A 17 2.74 -8.16 2.23
N ALA A 18 4.01 -8.20 2.62
CA ALA A 18 5.12 -8.34 1.69
C ALA A 18 5.12 -9.72 1.00
N PRO A 19 5.10 -9.79 -0.35
CA PRO A 19 5.13 -11.05 -1.09
C PRO A 19 6.35 -11.89 -0.72
N GLY A 20 6.17 -13.20 -0.63
CA GLY A 20 7.25 -14.16 -0.34
C GLY A 20 7.58 -14.35 1.14
N THR A 21 7.13 -13.46 2.04
CA THR A 21 7.35 -13.62 3.49
C THR A 21 6.15 -14.25 4.20
N GLY A 22 4.93 -14.08 3.68
CA GLY A 22 3.68 -14.70 4.13
C GLY A 22 3.23 -14.42 5.57
N LYS A 23 4.10 -13.79 6.39
CA LYS A 23 3.90 -13.58 7.83
C LYS A 23 4.38 -12.21 8.30
N VAL A 24 4.98 -11.40 7.41
CA VAL A 24 5.53 -10.10 7.79
C VAL A 24 4.65 -8.99 7.23
N LEU A 25 4.17 -8.15 8.14
CA LEU A 25 3.51 -6.90 7.82
C LEU A 25 4.52 -5.77 7.96
N ILE A 26 4.59 -4.94 6.94
CA ILE A 26 5.49 -3.79 6.89
C ILE A 26 4.65 -2.52 6.99
N GLY A 27 4.98 -1.66 7.94
CA GLY A 27 4.40 -0.32 8.04
C GLY A 27 4.83 0.54 6.86
N ILE A 28 3.87 1.08 6.13
CA ILE A 28 4.07 1.86 4.91
C ILE A 28 3.26 3.15 4.93
N HIS A 29 3.79 4.18 4.30
CA HIS A 29 3.08 5.41 3.96
C HIS A 29 2.66 5.37 2.49
N VAL A 30 1.44 5.81 2.20
CA VAL A 30 0.89 5.84 0.83
C VAL A 30 1.06 7.23 0.23
N HIS A 31 1.75 7.34 -0.91
CA HIS A 31 2.05 8.61 -1.58
C HIS A 31 1.17 8.90 -2.80
N ASP A 32 0.74 7.86 -3.52
CA ASP A 32 -0.04 8.02 -4.74
C ASP A 32 -0.87 6.76 -5.02
N ALA A 33 -1.86 6.87 -5.91
CA ALA A 33 -2.71 5.78 -6.35
C ALA A 33 -2.99 5.86 -7.85
N ARG A 34 -2.83 4.74 -8.55
CA ARG A 34 -3.05 4.62 -10.01
C ARG A 34 -3.81 3.36 -10.38
N MET A 35 -4.30 3.31 -11.62
CA MET A 35 -4.73 2.05 -12.23
C MET A 35 -3.59 1.45 -13.05
N SER A 36 -3.39 0.14 -12.90
CA SER A 36 -2.43 -0.64 -13.66
C SER A 36 -3.04 -2.00 -13.98
N TYR A 37 -3.10 -2.37 -15.26
CA TYR A 37 -3.68 -3.65 -15.72
C TYR A 37 -5.07 -3.97 -15.13
N GLY A 38 -5.93 -2.96 -15.01
CA GLY A 38 -7.27 -3.12 -14.45
C GLY A 38 -7.35 -3.25 -12.93
N ARG A 39 -6.24 -3.08 -12.21
CA ARG A 39 -6.18 -3.12 -10.74
C ARG A 39 -5.68 -1.78 -10.18
N PRO A 40 -6.24 -1.31 -9.05
CA PRO A 40 -5.69 -0.16 -8.35
C PRO A 40 -4.38 -0.54 -7.66
N GLN A 41 -3.37 0.30 -7.84
CA GLN A 41 -2.08 0.19 -7.19
C GLN A 41 -1.78 1.42 -6.36
N LEU A 42 -1.04 1.24 -5.27
CA LEU A 42 -0.57 2.29 -4.37
C LEU A 42 0.94 2.46 -4.52
N GLN A 43 1.41 3.70 -4.61
CA GLN A 43 2.82 4.00 -4.42
C GLN A 43 3.08 4.10 -2.92
N ILE A 44 3.96 3.25 -2.44
CA ILE A 44 4.25 3.10 -1.01
C ILE A 44 5.72 3.35 -0.72
N GLN A 45 5.99 3.85 0.48
CA GLN A 45 7.33 3.94 1.07
C GLN A 45 7.26 3.35 2.49
N PRO A 46 8.24 2.56 2.94
CA PRO A 46 8.26 2.08 4.32
C PRO A 46 8.38 3.25 5.30
N ILE A 47 7.65 3.18 6.42
CA ILE A 47 7.68 4.20 7.49
C ILE A 47 9.10 4.36 8.05
N SER A 48 9.83 3.24 8.13
CA SER A 48 11.25 3.22 8.50
C SER A 48 12.06 2.58 7.38
N GLY A 49 13.13 3.26 6.96
CA GLY A 49 13.98 2.83 5.85
C GLY A 49 13.88 3.77 4.65
N ARG A 50 14.11 3.22 3.45
CA ARG A 50 14.16 3.97 2.20
C ARG A 50 13.58 3.15 1.05
N GLY A 51 13.24 3.85 -0.03
CA GLY A 51 12.75 3.27 -1.29
C GLY A 51 11.26 3.47 -1.46
N SER A 52 10.80 3.35 -2.70
CA SER A 52 9.37 3.42 -3.03
C SER A 52 9.03 2.33 -4.03
N GLN A 53 7.83 1.78 -3.95
CA GLN A 53 7.35 0.77 -4.90
C GLN A 53 5.86 0.88 -5.14
N TRP A 54 5.41 0.34 -6.25
CA TRP A 54 3.99 0.18 -6.56
C TRP A 54 3.53 -1.20 -6.16
N ILE A 55 2.44 -1.29 -5.39
CA ILE A 55 1.84 -2.55 -4.95
C ILE A 55 0.36 -2.57 -5.24
N ASP A 56 -0.22 -3.76 -5.34
CA ASP A 56 -1.68 -3.91 -5.43
C ASP A 56 -2.33 -3.42 -4.13
N ALA A 57 -3.33 -2.54 -4.24
CA ALA A 57 -3.96 -1.90 -3.08
C ALA A 57 -4.62 -2.92 -2.14
N ASP A 58 -5.11 -4.02 -2.70
CA ASP A 58 -5.75 -5.13 -1.98
C ASP A 58 -4.76 -5.93 -1.10
N LEU A 59 -3.44 -5.68 -1.20
CA LEU A 59 -2.42 -6.26 -0.32
C LEU A 59 -2.12 -5.41 0.92
N THR A 60 -2.95 -4.39 1.18
CA THR A 60 -2.79 -3.50 2.34
C THR A 60 -3.98 -3.57 3.28
N GLN A 61 -3.71 -3.48 4.58
CA GLN A 61 -4.71 -3.44 5.63
C GLN A 61 -4.51 -2.20 6.52
N PRO A 62 -5.56 -1.71 7.19
CA PRO A 62 -5.41 -0.62 8.15
C PRO A 62 -4.48 -1.03 9.29
N VAL A 63 -3.87 -0.05 9.94
CA VAL A 63 -3.26 -0.24 11.26
C VAL A 63 -4.41 -0.31 12.26
N GLU A 64 -4.52 -1.42 13.00
CA GLU A 64 -5.45 -1.53 14.14
C GLU A 64 -4.73 -1.08 15.40
N ASP A 65 -5.42 -0.31 16.26
CA ASP A 65 -4.95 0.10 17.60
C ASP A 65 -4.99 -1.06 18.61
#